data_AF-A0A089LSM2-F1
#
_entry.id   AF-A0A089LSM2-F1
#
_cell.length_a   1.000
_cell.length_b   1.000
_cell.length_c   1.000
_cell.angle_alpha   90.00
_cell.angle_beta   90.00
_cell.angle_gamma   90.00
#
_symmetry.space_group_name_H-M   'P 1'
#
loop_
_entity.id
_entity.type
_entity.pdbx_description
1 polymer ?
#
loop_
_entity_poly.entity_id
_entity_poly.type
_entity_poly.pdbx_seq_one_letter_code
_entity_poly.pdbx_strand_id
1 'polypeptide(L)'
;MFNRYPHFLLCAVLLLVLLPLLASCSSETGPKLDWRSDLELVRREFPEKEITLKQNPRLAEDFRERITAIIDKLPKYRSDDEVKLELSGALASLGQVHTFLAFTREPLLPFNLYIQEGKVYVLGTVAGYRDTLYSELTAIEGVPVARILEKLKKDISRDNEVGFLDGAPMYLRLPSVLKGLRIIEDTEKVELTFKKEDGQTIAVKAETMTDANLLKPEFAEYMPAQQFMQNFRQSDSNYQYEYIASAKAMYIAYNSCEQDKNLSMLQFTGEMLQTARQQPVDRLIIDLRNNSGGDTAVFLPLLEGLAQNPELVRHMLVLTSRDTASSAMFAAITLRTEFHAKLVGEPTNGDPNKPGNILPLKLPASGLTAYYCTTEYHNPLYLGQDAVPPDLPVPTTIEDFRAGVDPVMQAALDYKFQ
;
A
#
# COMPACT_ATOMS: atom_id res chain seq x y z
N MET A 1 -86.46 49.74 27.62
CA MET A 1 -86.28 51.10 28.16
C MET A 1 -84.80 51.29 28.48
N PHE A 2 -84.20 52.35 27.91
CA PHE A 2 -82.87 52.93 28.17
C PHE A 2 -81.64 52.01 28.01
N ASN A 3 -80.93 51.99 26.87
CA ASN A 3 -80.10 53.02 26.19
C ASN A 3 -78.68 53.14 26.76
N ARG A 4 -77.67 52.78 25.94
CA ARG A 4 -76.36 53.45 25.69
C ARG A 4 -75.15 52.49 25.60
N TYR A 5 -74.69 52.28 24.37
CA TYR A 5 -73.26 52.12 24.00
C TYR A 5 -72.54 53.49 24.22
N PRO A 6 -71.18 53.62 24.32
CA PRO A 6 -70.23 52.97 23.39
C PRO A 6 -68.72 52.80 23.80
N HIS A 7 -68.00 52.13 22.88
CA HIS A 7 -66.60 52.34 22.44
C HIS A 7 -65.35 51.86 23.24
N PHE A 8 -64.44 51.28 22.44
CA PHE A 8 -62.97 51.21 22.56
C PHE A 8 -62.33 50.28 23.61
N LEU A 9 -61.77 49.14 23.18
CA LEU A 9 -60.33 49.04 22.88
C LEU A 9 -59.98 47.70 22.21
N LEU A 10 -59.28 47.81 21.09
CA LEU A 10 -58.56 46.76 20.39
C LEU A 10 -57.41 46.25 21.30
N CYS A 11 -57.43 45.00 21.72
CA CYS A 11 -56.23 44.32 22.24
C CYS A 11 -55.92 43.15 21.33
N ALA A 12 -55.17 43.45 20.27
CA ALA A 12 -54.44 42.46 19.50
C ALA A 12 -53.42 41.79 20.45
N VAL A 13 -53.66 40.53 20.80
CA VAL A 13 -52.65 39.69 21.45
C VAL A 13 -51.62 39.37 20.38
N LEU A 14 -50.56 40.18 20.35
CA LEU A 14 -49.35 39.90 19.59
C LEU A 14 -48.67 38.69 20.24
N LEU A 15 -48.88 37.50 19.67
CA LEU A 15 -48.13 36.30 20.03
C LEU A 15 -46.68 36.50 19.54
N LEU A 16 -45.83 37.04 20.41
CA LEU A 16 -44.38 37.04 20.25
C LEU A 16 -43.90 35.59 20.34
N VAL A 17 -43.87 34.90 19.19
CA VAL A 17 -43.14 33.65 19.02
C VAL A 17 -41.66 34.01 19.07
N LEU A 18 -41.09 33.98 20.28
CA LEU A 18 -39.65 33.89 20.49
C LEU A 18 -39.19 32.52 19.97
N LEU A 19 -38.83 32.47 18.69
CA LEU A 19 -38.00 31.41 18.13
C LEU A 19 -36.68 31.42 18.91
N PRO A 20 -36.31 30.34 19.63
CA PRO A 20 -34.93 30.20 20.05
C PRO A 20 -34.14 29.97 18.75
N LEU A 21 -33.36 30.97 18.35
CA LEU A 21 -32.19 30.74 17.51
C LEU A 21 -31.32 29.77 18.29
N LEU A 22 -31.52 28.47 18.04
CA LEU A 22 -30.47 27.49 18.16
C LEU A 22 -29.37 28.01 17.22
N ALA A 23 -28.43 28.76 17.79
CA ALA A 23 -27.08 28.74 17.28
C ALA A 23 -26.68 27.27 17.35
N SER A 24 -26.90 26.53 16.26
CA SER A 24 -26.05 25.40 15.95
C SER A 24 -24.65 25.96 16.11
N CYS A 25 -23.98 25.53 17.18
CA CYS A 25 -22.55 25.63 17.29
C CYS A 25 -22.04 24.97 16.02
N SER A 26 -21.71 25.78 15.02
CA SER A 26 -21.00 25.31 13.85
C SER A 26 -19.71 24.76 14.43
N SER A 27 -19.61 23.44 14.54
CA SER A 27 -18.30 22.79 14.66
C SER A 27 -17.43 23.47 13.61
N GLU A 28 -16.33 24.11 13.99
CA GLU A 28 -15.46 24.78 13.03
C GLU A 28 -15.17 23.81 11.89
N THR A 29 -15.82 24.05 10.75
CA THR A 29 -15.69 23.22 9.55
C THR A 29 -14.50 23.76 8.80
N GLY A 30 -13.42 22.99 8.72
CA GLY A 30 -12.19 23.37 8.05
C GLY A 30 -10.98 22.63 8.61
N PRO A 31 -9.80 22.82 8.00
CA PRO A 31 -8.55 22.31 8.55
C PRO A 31 -8.27 22.90 9.93
N LYS A 32 -7.84 22.04 10.87
CA LYS A 32 -7.53 22.43 12.25
C LYS A 32 -6.04 22.64 12.48
N LEU A 33 -5.20 22.06 11.62
CA LEU A 33 -3.75 22.15 11.70
C LEU A 33 -3.23 23.38 10.94
N ASP A 34 -2.03 23.84 11.29
CA ASP A 34 -1.32 24.89 10.54
C ASP A 34 -0.71 24.34 9.24
N TRP A 35 -1.60 24.01 8.29
CA TRP A 35 -1.21 23.51 6.98
C TRP A 35 -0.42 24.51 6.16
N ARG A 36 -0.58 25.82 6.39
CA ARG A 36 0.20 26.82 5.66
C ARG A 36 1.69 26.66 5.96
N SER A 37 2.07 26.46 7.22
CA SER A 37 3.47 26.22 7.60
C SER A 37 4.05 24.98 6.93
N ASP A 38 3.33 23.85 6.98
CA ASP A 38 3.77 22.59 6.37
C ASP A 38 3.87 22.69 4.84
N LEU A 39 2.88 23.28 4.18
CA LEU A 39 2.87 23.43 2.73
C LEU A 39 3.97 24.41 2.26
N GLU A 40 4.23 25.49 2.99
CA GLU A 40 5.36 26.39 2.69
C GLU A 40 6.71 25.70 2.86
N LEU A 41 6.85 24.82 3.86
CA LEU A 41 8.03 23.98 4.02
C LEU A 41 8.19 23.05 2.81
N VAL A 42 7.14 22.35 2.40
CA VAL A 42 7.17 21.49 1.20
C VAL A 42 7.55 22.30 -0.04
N ARG A 43 6.88 23.44 -0.28
CA ARG A 43 7.11 24.32 -1.43
C ARG A 43 8.56 24.78 -1.53
N ARG A 44 9.20 25.05 -0.38
CA ARG A 44 10.59 25.51 -0.30
C ARG A 44 11.60 24.37 -0.42
N GLU A 45 11.38 23.28 0.30
CA GLU A 45 12.41 22.24 0.52
C GLU A 45 12.40 21.16 -0.56
N PHE A 46 11.23 20.72 -1.04
CA PHE A 46 11.15 19.64 -2.02
C PHE A 46 11.92 19.95 -3.30
N PRO A 47 11.75 21.11 -3.95
CA PRO A 47 12.49 21.45 -5.18
C PRO A 47 14.01 21.39 -5.05
N GLU A 48 14.55 21.61 -3.86
CA GLU A 48 16.01 21.63 -3.61
C GLU A 48 16.56 20.24 -3.23
N LYS A 49 15.68 19.34 -2.77
CA LYS A 49 16.04 18.06 -2.15
C LYS A 49 15.66 16.84 -2.99
N GLU A 50 14.49 16.88 -3.61
CA GLU A 50 13.99 15.82 -4.48
C GLU A 50 14.77 15.86 -5.80
N ILE A 51 15.36 14.72 -6.16
CA ILE A 51 16.36 14.65 -7.24
C ILE A 51 15.80 15.02 -8.62
N THR A 52 14.58 14.56 -8.95
CA THR A 52 13.92 14.88 -10.22
C THR A 52 13.61 16.38 -10.33
N LEU A 53 13.11 17.00 -9.26
CA LEU A 53 12.85 18.44 -9.23
C LEU A 53 14.14 19.24 -9.34
N LYS A 54 15.17 18.86 -8.58
CA LYS A 54 16.47 19.54 -8.58
C LYS A 54 17.13 19.57 -9.96
N GLN A 55 16.94 18.50 -10.74
CA GLN A 55 17.49 18.38 -12.09
C GLN A 55 16.61 19.01 -13.17
N ASN A 56 15.35 19.35 -12.86
CA ASN A 56 14.40 19.91 -13.82
C ASN A 56 13.76 21.21 -13.29
N PRO A 57 14.38 22.38 -13.55
CA PRO A 57 13.91 23.66 -13.03
C PRO A 57 12.47 24.03 -13.42
N ARG A 58 12.00 23.58 -14.58
CA ARG A 58 10.62 23.83 -15.02
C ARG A 58 9.63 23.03 -14.18
N LEU A 59 9.88 21.73 -14.02
CA LEU A 59 9.04 20.86 -13.19
C LEU A 59 9.06 21.31 -11.71
N ALA A 60 10.21 21.78 -11.22
CA ALA A 60 10.32 22.39 -9.89
C ALA A 60 9.40 23.61 -9.73
N GLU A 61 9.31 24.48 -10.74
CA GLU A 61 8.41 25.63 -10.70
C GLU A 61 6.94 25.20 -10.78
N ASP A 62 6.59 24.29 -11.68
CA ASP A 62 5.24 23.72 -11.79
C ASP A 62 4.80 23.10 -10.44
N PHE A 63 5.72 22.42 -9.74
CA PHE A 63 5.47 21.88 -8.40
C PHE A 63 5.24 22.99 -7.36
N ARG A 64 6.08 24.05 -7.35
CA ARG A 64 5.89 25.20 -6.43
C ARG A 64 4.55 25.90 -6.67
N GLU A 65 4.17 26.11 -7.92
CA GLU A 65 2.87 26.68 -8.29
C GLU A 65 1.73 25.80 -7.81
N ARG A 66 1.85 24.48 -7.96
CA ARG A 66 0.85 23.53 -7.44
C ARG A 66 0.69 23.63 -5.93
N ILE A 67 1.78 23.66 -5.16
CA ILE A 67 1.69 23.81 -3.70
C ILE A 67 1.10 25.18 -3.33
N THR A 68 1.46 26.25 -4.05
CA THR A 68 0.86 27.59 -3.87
C THR A 68 -0.65 27.56 -4.08
N ALA A 69 -1.12 26.87 -5.12
CA ALA A 69 -2.54 26.71 -5.38
C ALA A 69 -3.27 25.93 -4.27
N ILE A 70 -2.61 24.97 -3.59
CA ILE A 70 -3.17 24.29 -2.42
C ILE A 70 -3.26 25.28 -1.25
N ILE A 71 -2.21 26.06 -1.00
CA ILE A 71 -2.17 27.08 0.06
C ILE A 71 -3.31 28.11 -0.12
N ASP A 72 -3.52 28.60 -1.34
CA ASP A 72 -4.57 29.58 -1.65
C ASP A 72 -5.98 29.01 -1.49
N LYS A 73 -6.14 27.69 -1.64
CA LYS A 73 -7.40 26.98 -1.44
C LYS A 73 -7.65 26.58 0.02
N LEU A 74 -6.70 26.76 0.94
CA LEU A 74 -6.86 26.37 2.36
C LEU A 74 -8.21 26.77 2.96
N PRO A 75 -8.72 28.01 2.76
CA PRO A 75 -10.02 28.42 3.32
C PRO A 75 -11.25 27.69 2.75
N LYS A 76 -11.08 26.90 1.68
CA LYS A 76 -12.17 26.17 0.99
C LYS A 76 -12.23 24.69 1.33
N TYR A 77 -11.20 24.14 1.98
CA TYR A 77 -11.21 22.74 2.40
C TYR A 77 -12.10 22.54 3.62
N ARG A 78 -12.73 21.35 3.71
CA ARG A 78 -13.65 21.02 4.81
C ARG A 78 -12.98 20.34 6.00
N SER A 79 -11.79 19.79 5.81
CA SER A 79 -11.05 19.01 6.81
C SER A 79 -9.55 19.03 6.52
N ASP A 80 -8.75 18.63 7.53
CA ASP A 80 -7.33 18.35 7.35
C ASP A 80 -7.09 17.23 6.32
N ASP A 81 -7.99 16.26 6.22
CA ASP A 81 -7.88 15.12 5.31
C ASP A 81 -7.98 15.52 3.83
N GLU A 82 -8.73 16.57 3.49
CA GLU A 82 -8.72 17.13 2.14
C GLU A 82 -7.35 17.73 1.79
N VAL A 83 -6.69 18.39 2.76
CA VAL A 83 -5.35 18.97 2.55
C VAL A 83 -4.30 17.87 2.43
N LYS A 84 -4.38 16.82 3.26
CA LYS A 84 -3.52 15.63 3.15
C LYS A 84 -3.57 15.04 1.76
N LEU A 85 -4.78 14.86 1.22
CA LEU A 85 -4.96 14.24 -0.08
C LEU A 85 -4.45 15.13 -1.23
N GLU A 86 -4.68 16.44 -1.17
CA GLU A 86 -4.14 17.37 -2.17
C GLU A 86 -2.60 17.40 -2.15
N LEU A 87 -1.97 17.33 -0.96
CA LEU A 87 -0.53 17.17 -0.84
C LEU A 87 -0.05 15.82 -1.39
N SER A 88 -0.73 14.72 -1.05
CA SER A 88 -0.43 13.39 -1.61
C SER A 88 -0.45 13.42 -3.13
N GLY A 89 -1.50 14.00 -3.72
CA GLY A 89 -1.60 14.15 -5.18
C GLY A 89 -0.53 15.07 -5.78
N ALA A 90 -0.05 16.08 -5.05
CA ALA A 90 1.07 16.91 -5.50
C ALA A 90 2.36 16.09 -5.62
N LEU A 91 2.66 15.27 -4.62
CA LEU A 91 3.81 14.36 -4.64
C LEU A 91 3.64 13.29 -5.73
N ALA A 92 2.46 12.69 -5.84
CA ALA A 92 2.16 11.67 -6.83
C ALA A 92 2.33 12.15 -8.28
N SER A 93 2.14 13.45 -8.56
CA SER A 93 2.34 13.99 -9.92
C SER A 93 3.78 14.00 -10.41
N LEU A 94 4.75 13.74 -9.55
CA LEU A 94 6.12 13.52 -9.99
C LEU A 94 6.28 12.17 -10.70
N GLY A 95 5.27 11.29 -10.61
CA GLY A 95 5.21 10.05 -11.37
C GLY A 95 6.29 9.06 -10.96
N GLN A 96 6.57 8.99 -9.65
CA GLN A 96 7.44 7.97 -9.08
C GLN A 96 6.92 7.47 -7.73
N VAL A 97 7.12 6.18 -7.45
CA VAL A 97 6.62 5.50 -6.23
C VAL A 97 7.33 5.97 -4.95
N HIS A 98 8.62 6.34 -5.06
CA HIS A 98 9.48 6.67 -3.94
C HIS A 98 9.37 8.13 -3.44
N THR A 99 8.50 8.96 -4.06
CA THR A 99 8.11 10.27 -3.52
C THR A 99 6.64 10.25 -3.14
N PHE A 100 6.34 10.18 -1.85
CA PHE A 100 4.97 9.98 -1.34
C PHE A 100 4.75 10.63 0.02
N LEU A 101 3.48 10.80 0.40
CA LEU A 101 3.08 11.19 1.74
C LEU A 101 2.79 9.93 2.56
N ALA A 102 3.41 9.78 3.73
CA ALA A 102 3.20 8.63 4.59
C ALA A 102 2.01 8.83 5.53
N PHE A 103 1.06 7.89 5.49
CA PHE A 103 -0.11 7.81 6.37
C PHE A 103 0.15 6.90 7.59
N THR A 104 1.38 6.93 8.11
CA THR A 104 1.85 6.02 9.16
C THR A 104 1.03 6.16 10.45
N ARG A 105 0.59 5.03 11.02
CA ARG A 105 -0.19 4.95 12.28
C ARG A 105 -1.58 5.57 12.23
N GLU A 106 -2.09 5.88 11.04
CA GLU A 106 -3.48 6.26 10.92
C GLU A 106 -4.40 5.03 11.12
N PRO A 107 -5.62 5.22 11.66
CA PRO A 107 -6.58 4.13 11.77
C PRO A 107 -6.90 3.52 10.41
N LEU A 108 -7.10 2.21 10.37
CA LEU A 108 -7.41 1.46 9.16
C LEU A 108 -8.71 0.68 9.30
N LEU A 109 -9.41 0.52 8.19
CA LEU A 109 -10.48 -0.47 8.09
C LEU A 109 -9.88 -1.89 8.16
N PRO A 110 -10.57 -2.82 8.85
CA PRO A 110 -10.05 -4.14 9.24
C PRO A 110 -10.10 -5.18 8.11
N PHE A 111 -9.66 -4.82 6.90
CA PHE A 111 -9.70 -5.70 5.73
C PHE A 111 -8.38 -5.63 4.98
N ASN A 112 -7.78 -6.79 4.68
CA ASN A 112 -6.75 -6.87 3.66
C ASN A 112 -7.42 -7.06 2.31
N LEU A 113 -7.16 -6.11 1.42
CA LEU A 113 -7.80 -6.03 0.13
C LEU A 113 -6.83 -6.44 -0.97
N TYR A 114 -7.37 -6.95 -2.05
CA TYR A 114 -6.62 -7.40 -3.22
C TYR A 114 -7.35 -6.99 -4.49
N ILE A 115 -6.63 -6.40 -5.43
CA ILE A 115 -7.21 -6.02 -6.72
C ILE A 115 -6.87 -7.06 -7.77
N GLN A 116 -7.90 -7.56 -8.44
CA GLN A 116 -7.79 -8.42 -9.60
C GLN A 116 -8.82 -7.97 -10.65
N GLU A 117 -8.35 -7.71 -11.87
CA GLU A 117 -9.21 -7.35 -13.01
C GLU A 117 -10.18 -6.18 -12.70
N GLY A 118 -9.69 -5.18 -11.95
CA GLY A 118 -10.47 -4.00 -11.56
C GLY A 118 -11.48 -4.21 -10.42
N LYS A 119 -11.56 -5.43 -9.87
CA LYS A 119 -12.39 -5.76 -8.70
C LYS A 119 -11.54 -5.84 -7.45
N VAL A 120 -12.14 -5.49 -6.31
CA VAL A 120 -11.48 -5.49 -5.00
C VAL A 120 -12.03 -6.63 -4.18
N TYR A 121 -11.18 -7.52 -3.68
CA TYR A 121 -11.57 -8.68 -2.88
C TYR A 121 -10.96 -8.64 -1.49
N VAL A 122 -11.60 -9.28 -0.52
CA VAL A 122 -11.08 -9.43 0.84
C VAL A 122 -10.23 -10.70 0.96
N LEU A 123 -8.94 -10.57 1.26
CA LEU A 123 -8.04 -11.70 1.53
C LEU A 123 -7.88 -12.02 3.02
N GLY A 124 -8.16 -11.05 3.88
CA GLY A 124 -8.03 -11.18 5.32
C GLY A 124 -8.86 -10.14 6.06
N THR A 125 -9.26 -10.46 7.29
CA THR A 125 -10.06 -9.56 8.15
C THR A 125 -10.02 -10.03 9.61
N VAL A 126 -10.70 -9.34 10.52
CA VAL A 126 -10.82 -9.73 11.93
C VAL A 126 -12.02 -10.63 12.19
N ALA A 127 -12.08 -11.27 13.36
CA ALA A 127 -13.10 -12.27 13.70
C ALA A 127 -14.56 -11.80 13.45
N GLY A 128 -14.85 -10.52 13.71
CA GLY A 128 -16.19 -9.95 13.55
C GLY A 128 -16.68 -9.81 12.10
N TYR A 129 -15.79 -9.93 11.11
CA TYR A 129 -16.14 -9.75 9.69
C TYR A 129 -15.75 -10.94 8.82
N ARG A 130 -15.50 -12.12 9.40
CA ARG A 130 -15.06 -13.32 8.66
C ARG A 130 -15.97 -13.70 7.49
N ASP A 131 -17.26 -13.42 7.58
CA ASP A 131 -18.24 -13.67 6.52
C ASP A 131 -18.01 -12.85 5.23
N THR A 132 -17.11 -11.86 5.25
CA THR A 132 -16.71 -11.07 4.08
C THR A 132 -15.52 -11.65 3.33
N LEU A 133 -14.86 -12.70 3.84
CA LEU A 133 -13.68 -13.29 3.19
C LEU A 133 -13.99 -13.70 1.74
N TYR A 134 -13.02 -13.43 0.86
CA TYR A 134 -13.07 -13.67 -0.59
C TYR A 134 -14.22 -12.99 -1.34
N SER A 135 -15.00 -12.14 -0.65
CA SER A 135 -16.09 -11.37 -1.26
C SER A 135 -15.54 -10.14 -1.97
N GLU A 136 -16.23 -9.71 -3.02
CA GLU A 136 -15.92 -8.48 -3.75
C GLU A 136 -16.44 -7.27 -2.96
N LEU A 137 -15.57 -6.32 -2.59
CA LEU A 137 -15.95 -5.01 -2.06
C LEU A 137 -16.46 -4.13 -3.21
N THR A 138 -17.77 -3.90 -3.22
CA THR A 138 -18.46 -3.22 -4.35
C THR A 138 -18.75 -1.74 -4.08
N ALA A 139 -18.99 -1.36 -2.81
CA ALA A 139 -19.25 0.03 -2.45
C ALA A 139 -18.78 0.38 -1.02
N ILE A 140 -18.48 1.66 -0.81
CA ILE A 140 -18.17 2.29 0.48
C ILE A 140 -19.14 3.47 0.64
N GLU A 141 -19.96 3.48 1.70
CA GLU A 141 -21.05 4.47 1.91
C GLU A 141 -21.91 4.68 0.64
N GLY A 142 -22.25 3.57 -0.03
CA GLY A 142 -23.02 3.56 -1.29
C GLY A 142 -22.27 4.06 -2.53
N VAL A 143 -21.03 4.54 -2.40
CA VAL A 143 -20.20 4.95 -3.55
C VAL A 143 -19.53 3.71 -4.16
N PRO A 144 -19.70 3.45 -5.47
CA PRO A 144 -19.06 2.32 -6.14
C PRO A 144 -17.54 2.37 -6.03
N VAL A 145 -16.91 1.28 -5.60
CA VAL A 145 -15.45 1.21 -5.38
C VAL A 145 -14.65 1.50 -6.65
N ALA A 146 -15.15 1.09 -7.81
CA ALA A 146 -14.55 1.45 -9.10
C ALA A 146 -14.40 2.98 -9.28
N ARG A 147 -15.37 3.78 -8.82
CA ARG A 147 -15.27 5.26 -8.88
C ARG A 147 -14.27 5.81 -7.87
N ILE A 148 -14.08 5.13 -6.74
CA ILE A 148 -13.09 5.50 -5.72
C ILE A 148 -11.68 5.24 -6.28
N LEU A 149 -11.45 4.07 -6.87
CA LEU A 149 -10.20 3.72 -7.54
C LEU A 149 -9.82 4.74 -8.63
N GLU A 150 -10.76 5.13 -9.50
CA GLU A 150 -10.49 6.16 -10.50
C GLU A 150 -10.06 7.51 -9.91
N LYS A 151 -10.62 7.90 -8.75
CA LYS A 151 -10.19 9.11 -8.05
C LYS A 151 -8.78 8.98 -7.49
N LEU A 152 -8.47 7.83 -6.89
CA LEU A 152 -7.18 7.56 -6.25
C LEU A 152 -5.99 7.57 -7.21
N LYS A 153 -6.19 7.36 -8.53
CA LYS A 153 -5.13 7.38 -9.55
C LYS A 153 -4.29 8.67 -9.56
N LYS A 154 -4.84 9.79 -9.07
CA LYS A 154 -4.15 11.09 -8.99
C LYS A 154 -3.39 11.31 -7.67
N ASP A 155 -3.70 10.51 -6.65
CA ASP A 155 -3.27 10.73 -5.27
C ASP A 155 -2.21 9.72 -4.80
N ILE A 156 -2.10 8.59 -5.51
CA ILE A 156 -1.14 7.51 -5.24
C ILE A 156 0.11 7.70 -6.10
N SER A 157 1.24 7.87 -5.43
CA SER A 157 2.58 7.84 -6.03
C SER A 157 2.88 6.45 -6.59
N ARG A 158 3.27 6.38 -7.86
CA ARG A 158 3.51 5.12 -8.57
C ARG A 158 4.39 5.33 -9.80
N ASP A 159 5.11 4.29 -10.17
CA ASP A 159 5.89 4.25 -11.42
C ASP A 159 5.02 3.72 -12.59
N ASN A 160 4.13 2.77 -12.29
CA ASN A 160 3.39 1.97 -13.26
C ASN A 160 2.02 1.52 -12.70
N GLU A 161 1.28 0.69 -13.45
CA GLU A 161 -0.01 0.16 -13.00
C GLU A 161 0.13 -0.90 -11.88
N VAL A 162 1.22 -1.67 -11.85
CA VAL A 162 1.49 -2.65 -10.77
C VAL A 162 1.54 -1.95 -9.41
N GLY A 163 2.23 -0.82 -9.32
CA GLY A 163 2.28 -0.01 -8.10
C GLY A 163 0.92 0.57 -7.68
N PHE A 164 0.00 0.76 -8.63
CA PHE A 164 -1.38 1.12 -8.28
C PHE A 164 -2.17 -0.05 -7.73
N LEU A 165 -2.03 -1.24 -8.33
CA LEU A 165 -2.69 -2.46 -7.85
C LEU A 165 -2.21 -2.88 -6.45
N ASP A 166 -0.96 -2.56 -6.12
CA ASP A 166 -0.36 -2.75 -4.80
C ASP A 166 -0.78 -1.66 -3.79
N GLY A 167 -0.67 -0.39 -4.16
CA GLY A 167 -0.94 0.74 -3.24
C GLY A 167 -2.43 1.03 -2.98
N ALA A 168 -3.30 0.91 -3.98
CA ALA A 168 -4.72 1.26 -3.85
C ALA A 168 -5.50 0.47 -2.79
N PRO A 169 -5.27 -0.85 -2.59
CA PRO A 169 -5.77 -1.59 -1.43
C PRO A 169 -5.57 -0.89 -0.09
N MET A 170 -4.39 -0.33 0.15
CA MET A 170 -4.07 0.38 1.39
C MET A 170 -4.89 1.68 1.50
N TYR A 171 -4.94 2.47 0.43
CA TYR A 171 -5.69 3.74 0.42
C TYR A 171 -7.20 3.54 0.62
N LEU A 172 -7.77 2.43 0.12
CA LEU A 172 -9.17 2.07 0.37
C LEU A 172 -9.47 1.74 1.84
N ARG A 173 -8.45 1.36 2.62
CA ARG A 173 -8.60 1.07 4.04
C ARG A 173 -8.47 2.32 4.92
N LEU A 174 -7.95 3.43 4.40
CA LEU A 174 -7.70 4.65 5.17
C LEU A 174 -8.97 5.53 5.24
N PRO A 175 -9.62 5.67 6.41
CA PRO A 175 -10.78 6.54 6.57
C PRO A 175 -10.44 8.01 6.28
N SER A 176 -9.23 8.45 6.62
CA SER A 176 -8.73 9.79 6.28
C SER A 176 -8.71 10.03 4.77
N VAL A 177 -8.19 9.09 3.97
CA VAL A 177 -8.19 9.18 2.50
C VAL A 177 -9.62 9.22 1.97
N LEU A 178 -10.49 8.33 2.46
CA LEU A 178 -11.89 8.28 2.06
C LEU A 178 -12.64 9.59 2.41
N LYS A 179 -12.32 10.20 3.55
CA LYS A 179 -12.85 11.49 3.98
C LYS A 179 -12.30 12.65 3.15
N GLY A 180 -11.00 12.65 2.84
CA GLY A 180 -10.37 13.61 1.93
C GLY A 180 -10.98 13.54 0.52
N LEU A 181 -11.43 12.36 0.08
CA LEU A 181 -12.20 12.18 -1.15
C LEU A 181 -13.69 12.57 -1.04
N ARG A 182 -14.15 12.93 0.16
CA ARG A 182 -15.56 13.22 0.50
C ARG A 182 -16.50 12.04 0.24
N ILE A 183 -16.02 10.82 0.47
CA ILE A 183 -16.81 9.58 0.37
C ILE A 183 -17.49 9.30 1.71
N ILE A 184 -16.78 9.56 2.82
CA ILE A 184 -17.27 9.33 4.18
C ILE A 184 -17.23 10.63 4.97
N GLU A 185 -18.08 10.73 5.99
CA GLU A 185 -18.06 11.81 6.99
C GLU A 185 -17.55 11.29 8.35
N ASP A 186 -18.03 10.10 8.75
CA ASP A 186 -17.63 9.39 9.96
C ASP A 186 -16.37 8.55 9.68
N THR A 187 -15.27 8.86 10.38
CA THR A 187 -13.99 8.15 10.26
C THR A 187 -13.84 7.03 11.28
N GLU A 188 -14.80 6.80 12.15
CA GLU A 188 -14.78 5.73 13.16
C GLU A 188 -15.58 4.51 12.70
N LYS A 189 -16.66 4.75 11.95
CA LYS A 189 -17.56 3.70 11.45
C LYS A 189 -17.94 3.93 10.00
N VAL A 190 -17.62 2.96 9.14
CA VAL A 190 -17.84 3.05 7.69
C VAL A 190 -18.67 1.86 7.21
N GLU A 191 -19.73 2.13 6.45
CA GLU A 191 -20.51 1.09 5.78
C GLU A 191 -19.80 0.60 4.50
N LEU A 192 -19.61 -0.71 4.42
CA LEU A 192 -18.98 -1.41 3.30
C LEU A 192 -19.96 -2.44 2.74
N THR A 193 -20.14 -2.45 1.42
CA THR A 193 -21.01 -3.40 0.72
C THR A 193 -20.18 -4.41 -0.04
N PHE A 194 -20.37 -5.68 0.30
CA PHE A 194 -19.69 -6.82 -0.33
C PHE A 194 -20.65 -7.67 -1.14
N LYS A 195 -20.13 -8.27 -2.22
CA LYS A 195 -20.80 -9.28 -3.02
C LYS A 195 -20.07 -10.61 -2.87
N LYS A 196 -20.77 -11.62 -2.37
CA LYS A 196 -20.29 -12.99 -2.21
C LYS A 196 -20.28 -13.73 -3.54
N GLU A 197 -19.59 -14.88 -3.56
CA GLU A 197 -19.49 -15.77 -4.72
C GLU A 197 -20.86 -16.28 -5.21
N ASP A 198 -21.77 -16.59 -4.29
CA ASP A 198 -23.15 -17.01 -4.59
C ASP A 198 -24.04 -15.86 -5.11
N GLY A 199 -23.49 -14.65 -5.24
CA GLY A 199 -24.18 -13.44 -5.67
C GLY A 199 -24.90 -12.69 -4.55
N GLN A 200 -24.91 -13.20 -3.31
CA GLN A 200 -25.49 -12.51 -2.15
C GLN A 200 -24.74 -11.20 -1.88
N THR A 201 -25.48 -10.13 -1.65
CA THR A 201 -24.93 -8.86 -1.18
C THR A 201 -25.07 -8.76 0.34
N ILE A 202 -23.99 -8.38 1.02
CA ILE A 202 -23.99 -8.07 2.45
C ILE A 202 -23.46 -6.66 2.68
N ALA A 203 -24.05 -5.93 3.62
CA ALA A 203 -23.55 -4.64 4.08
C ALA A 203 -23.06 -4.78 5.52
N VAL A 204 -21.88 -4.24 5.79
CA VAL A 204 -21.22 -4.30 7.10
C VAL A 204 -20.84 -2.89 7.51
N LYS A 205 -21.24 -2.49 8.71
CA LYS A 205 -20.74 -1.27 9.34
C LYS A 205 -19.46 -1.60 10.10
N ALA A 206 -18.31 -1.34 9.48
CA ALA A 206 -17.00 -1.68 10.00
C ALA A 206 -16.48 -0.57 10.92
N GLU A 207 -15.90 -0.97 12.06
CA GLU A 207 -15.21 -0.06 12.96
C GLU A 207 -13.74 0.05 12.56
N THR A 208 -13.21 1.28 12.56
CA THR A 208 -11.82 1.54 12.22
C THR A 208 -10.91 1.17 13.38
N MET A 209 -9.73 0.64 13.07
CA MET A 209 -8.80 0.10 14.06
C MET A 209 -7.50 0.89 14.06
N THR A 210 -6.98 1.15 15.26
CA THR A 210 -5.61 1.65 15.46
C THR A 210 -4.64 0.49 15.65
N ASP A 211 -3.34 0.78 15.63
CA ASP A 211 -2.29 -0.20 16.00
C ASP A 211 -2.57 -0.85 17.38
N ALA A 212 -3.08 -0.08 18.34
CA ALA A 212 -3.42 -0.58 19.66
C ALA A 212 -4.61 -1.57 19.65
N ASN A 213 -5.52 -1.46 18.69
CA ASN A 213 -6.60 -2.42 18.51
C ASN A 213 -6.07 -3.76 18.00
N LEU A 214 -5.13 -3.75 17.03
CA LEU A 214 -4.56 -4.95 16.40
C LEU A 214 -3.78 -5.84 17.38
N LEU A 215 -3.31 -5.28 18.50
CA LEU A 215 -2.64 -6.05 19.56
C LEU A 215 -3.59 -6.92 20.40
N LYS A 216 -4.91 -6.74 20.28
CA LYS A 216 -5.88 -7.52 21.07
C LYS A 216 -6.29 -8.80 20.33
N PRO A 217 -6.40 -9.95 21.02
CA PRO A 217 -6.71 -11.24 20.38
C PRO A 217 -8.01 -11.28 19.57
N GLU A 218 -9.03 -10.52 19.96
CA GLU A 218 -10.31 -10.44 19.24
C GLU A 218 -10.20 -9.74 17.86
N PHE A 219 -9.15 -8.94 17.68
CA PHE A 219 -8.79 -8.31 16.41
C PHE A 219 -7.61 -9.01 15.73
N ALA A 220 -7.26 -10.22 16.19
CA ALA A 220 -6.26 -11.03 15.52
C ALA A 220 -6.69 -11.24 14.07
N GLU A 221 -5.78 -10.87 13.18
CA GLU A 221 -6.02 -10.90 11.76
C GLU A 221 -6.16 -12.34 11.29
N TYR A 222 -7.29 -12.62 10.66
CA TYR A 222 -7.58 -13.90 10.04
C TYR A 222 -7.29 -13.78 8.55
N MET A 223 -6.12 -14.28 8.14
CA MET A 223 -5.66 -14.31 6.75
C MET A 223 -5.42 -15.75 6.25
N PRO A 224 -6.46 -16.52 5.90
CA PRO A 224 -6.28 -17.87 5.36
C PRO A 224 -5.45 -17.88 4.07
N ALA A 225 -5.62 -16.86 3.22
CA ALA A 225 -4.82 -16.64 2.02
C ALA A 225 -3.32 -16.53 2.32
N GLN A 226 -2.96 -15.82 3.39
CA GLN A 226 -1.58 -15.71 3.85
C GLN A 226 -1.11 -17.03 4.46
N GLN A 227 -1.93 -17.68 5.28
CA GLN A 227 -1.69 -19.03 5.86
C GLN A 227 -1.51 -20.14 4.84
N PHE A 228 -2.03 -19.93 3.64
CA PHE A 228 -1.96 -20.89 2.58
C PHE A 228 -0.72 -20.68 1.67
N MET A 229 -0.34 -19.42 1.38
CA MET A 229 0.99 -19.11 0.82
C MET A 229 2.14 -19.39 1.83
N GLN A 230 1.79 -19.82 3.05
CA GLN A 230 2.67 -20.10 4.18
C GLN A 230 2.92 -21.61 4.36
N ASN A 231 3.98 -22.11 3.75
CA ASN A 231 4.96 -22.77 4.61
C ASN A 231 6.05 -21.80 5.08
N PHE A 232 6.11 -20.55 4.56
CA PHE A 232 7.24 -19.64 4.84
C PHE A 232 6.94 -18.16 5.07
N ARG A 233 5.69 -17.74 5.30
CA ARG A 233 5.36 -16.37 5.77
C ARG A 233 5.03 -16.30 7.28
N GLN A 234 5.39 -17.29 8.11
CA GLN A 234 5.03 -17.36 9.54
C GLN A 234 6.15 -17.00 10.52
N SER A 235 7.37 -16.71 10.07
CA SER A 235 8.39 -16.23 10.98
C SER A 235 8.41 -14.71 10.99
N ASP A 236 8.66 -14.13 12.17
CA ASP A 236 9.09 -12.73 12.33
C ASP A 236 10.48 -12.47 11.68
N SER A 237 10.92 -13.37 10.79
CA SER A 237 12.25 -13.38 10.22
C SER A 237 12.25 -12.76 8.84
N ASN A 238 13.29 -11.97 8.59
CA ASN A 238 13.51 -11.34 7.29
C ASN A 238 13.95 -12.34 6.22
N TYR A 239 14.46 -13.51 6.62
CA TYR A 239 14.83 -14.59 5.70
C TYR A 239 14.88 -15.96 6.37
N GLN A 240 14.43 -16.97 5.63
CA GLN A 240 14.48 -18.37 6.06
C GLN A 240 14.67 -19.31 4.87
N TYR A 241 15.10 -20.54 5.14
CA TYR A 241 15.25 -21.56 4.12
C TYR A 241 14.66 -22.91 4.55
N GLU A 242 14.27 -23.73 3.59
CA GLU A 242 13.87 -25.13 3.78
C GLU A 242 14.35 -25.99 2.61
N TYR A 243 14.69 -27.24 2.91
CA TYR A 243 14.89 -28.26 1.88
C TYR A 243 13.59 -29.08 1.67
N ILE A 244 12.99 -28.92 0.49
CA ILE A 244 11.78 -29.63 0.08
C ILE A 244 12.18 -30.96 -0.54
N ALA A 245 12.24 -32.02 0.28
CA ALA A 245 12.76 -33.33 -0.12
C ALA A 245 12.02 -33.97 -1.31
N SER A 246 10.70 -33.81 -1.39
CA SER A 246 9.88 -34.37 -2.48
C SER A 246 10.21 -33.79 -3.85
N ALA A 247 10.69 -32.55 -3.89
CA ALA A 247 11.07 -31.83 -5.10
C ALA A 247 12.59 -31.67 -5.26
N LYS A 248 13.38 -32.14 -4.29
CA LYS A 248 14.82 -31.90 -4.18
C LYS A 248 15.16 -30.41 -4.37
N ALA A 249 14.34 -29.54 -3.77
CA ALA A 249 14.47 -28.11 -3.91
C ALA A 249 15.01 -27.48 -2.63
N MET A 250 16.02 -26.62 -2.75
CA MET A 250 16.35 -25.67 -1.69
C MET A 250 15.48 -24.44 -1.90
N TYR A 251 14.64 -24.11 -0.93
CA TYR A 251 13.77 -22.94 -0.96
C TYR A 251 14.30 -21.88 0.01
N ILE A 252 14.29 -20.62 -0.42
CA ILE A 252 14.66 -19.45 0.38
C ILE A 252 13.49 -18.46 0.31
N ALA A 253 12.90 -18.11 1.45
CA ALA A 253 12.05 -16.93 1.57
C ALA A 253 12.95 -15.75 1.97
N TYR A 254 13.10 -14.75 1.10
CA TYR A 254 13.81 -13.51 1.41
C TYR A 254 12.79 -12.38 1.50
N ASN A 255 12.25 -12.16 2.70
CA ASN A 255 11.07 -11.33 2.95
C ASN A 255 11.38 -9.82 3.10
N SER A 256 12.61 -9.45 3.44
CA SER A 256 13.00 -8.04 3.58
C SER A 256 14.49 -7.87 3.32
N CYS A 257 14.90 -6.77 2.68
CA CYS A 257 16.32 -6.40 2.57
C CYS A 257 16.81 -5.73 3.85
N GLU A 258 16.56 -6.36 4.99
CA GLU A 258 17.00 -5.92 6.31
C GLU A 258 17.63 -7.10 7.05
N GLN A 259 18.67 -6.85 7.84
CA GLN A 259 19.25 -7.91 8.68
C GLN A 259 18.20 -8.44 9.66
N ASP A 260 18.15 -9.75 9.85
CA ASP A 260 17.41 -10.31 10.97
C ASP A 260 18.07 -9.89 12.29
N LYS A 261 17.28 -9.81 13.36
CA LYS A 261 17.77 -9.47 14.70
C LYS A 261 18.76 -10.50 15.23
N ASN A 262 18.57 -11.77 14.92
CA ASN A 262 19.29 -12.87 15.56
C ASN A 262 20.18 -13.69 14.62
N LEU A 263 20.03 -13.53 13.30
CA LEU A 263 20.77 -14.32 12.31
C LEU A 263 21.17 -13.41 11.15
N SER A 264 22.44 -13.02 11.06
CA SER A 264 22.88 -12.19 9.93
C SER A 264 22.80 -12.94 8.61
N MET A 265 22.67 -12.23 7.48
CA MET A 265 22.60 -12.87 6.15
C MET A 265 23.85 -13.72 5.86
N LEU A 266 25.01 -13.32 6.36
CA LEU A 266 26.25 -14.10 6.22
C LEU A 266 26.15 -15.45 6.96
N GLN A 267 25.67 -15.46 8.20
CA GLN A 267 25.46 -16.69 8.96
C GLN A 267 24.39 -17.56 8.32
N PHE A 268 23.25 -16.97 7.96
CA PHE A 268 22.17 -17.61 7.22
C PHE A 268 22.68 -18.32 5.96
N THR A 269 23.48 -17.62 5.15
CA THR A 269 24.05 -18.16 3.92
C THR A 269 24.97 -19.35 4.23
N GLY A 270 25.82 -19.23 5.25
CA GLY A 270 26.70 -20.32 5.67
C GLY A 270 25.94 -21.58 6.09
N GLU A 271 24.89 -21.41 6.89
CA GLU A 271 24.02 -22.50 7.37
C GLU A 271 23.24 -23.14 6.22
N MET A 272 22.61 -22.34 5.36
CA MET A 272 21.87 -22.81 4.18
C MET A 272 22.77 -23.62 3.25
N LEU A 273 23.98 -23.12 2.95
CA LEU A 273 24.94 -23.83 2.10
C LEU A 273 25.43 -25.13 2.76
N GLN A 274 25.55 -25.17 4.09
CA GLN A 274 25.88 -26.41 4.80
C GLN A 274 24.78 -27.45 4.66
N THR A 275 23.52 -27.06 4.80
CA THR A 275 22.37 -27.93 4.57
C THR A 275 22.33 -28.39 3.11
N ALA A 276 22.53 -27.48 2.15
CA ALA A 276 22.54 -27.81 0.72
C ALA A 276 23.59 -28.88 0.36
N ARG A 277 24.78 -28.84 0.98
CA ARG A 277 25.84 -29.84 0.78
C ARG A 277 25.49 -31.24 1.31
N GLN A 278 24.52 -31.35 2.20
CA GLN A 278 24.11 -32.62 2.82
C GLN A 278 22.87 -33.22 2.17
N GLN A 279 22.27 -32.54 1.19
CA GLN A 279 21.02 -32.92 0.56
C GLN A 279 21.19 -33.01 -0.96
N PRO A 280 20.44 -33.89 -1.67
CA PRO A 280 20.39 -33.84 -3.12
C PRO A 280 19.54 -32.64 -3.54
N VAL A 281 20.18 -31.55 -3.97
CA VAL A 281 19.50 -30.34 -4.45
C VAL A 281 19.55 -30.30 -5.97
N ASP A 282 18.40 -30.42 -6.62
CA ASP A 282 18.24 -30.35 -8.08
C ASP A 282 17.86 -28.94 -8.54
N ARG A 283 17.34 -28.10 -7.64
CA ARG A 283 16.95 -26.70 -7.90
C ARG A 283 17.00 -25.81 -6.67
N LEU A 284 17.24 -24.53 -6.90
CA LEU A 284 17.14 -23.46 -5.91
C LEU A 284 15.96 -22.55 -6.25
N ILE A 285 15.10 -22.27 -5.27
CA ILE A 285 13.95 -21.37 -5.39
C ILE A 285 14.16 -20.22 -4.40
N ILE A 286 14.20 -18.98 -4.90
CA ILE A 286 14.28 -17.77 -4.07
C ILE A 286 12.96 -17.01 -4.20
N ASP A 287 12.21 -16.90 -3.12
CA ASP A 287 10.93 -16.20 -3.09
C ASP A 287 11.11 -14.77 -2.60
N LEU A 288 10.80 -13.83 -3.49
CA LEU A 288 10.84 -12.38 -3.27
C LEU A 288 9.44 -11.77 -3.21
N ARG A 289 8.38 -12.58 -3.23
CA ARG A 289 6.98 -12.13 -3.34
C ARG A 289 6.47 -11.32 -2.14
N ASN A 290 7.27 -11.20 -1.08
CA ASN A 290 6.93 -10.44 0.14
C ASN A 290 7.88 -9.26 0.40
N ASN A 291 8.80 -9.00 -0.53
CA ASN A 291 9.95 -8.16 -0.26
C ASN A 291 9.84 -6.82 -1.00
N SER A 292 9.47 -5.78 -0.26
CA SER A 292 9.37 -4.42 -0.78
C SER A 292 10.72 -3.67 -0.83
N GLY A 293 11.82 -4.33 -0.45
CA GLY A 293 13.18 -3.76 -0.48
C GLY A 293 13.76 -3.50 0.90
N GLY A 294 14.58 -2.45 1.00
CA GLY A 294 15.44 -2.16 2.16
C GLY A 294 16.87 -1.85 1.71
N ASP A 295 17.88 -2.35 2.40
CA ASP A 295 19.29 -2.18 2.06
C ASP A 295 19.79 -3.32 1.14
N THR A 296 20.13 -2.98 -0.10
CA THR A 296 20.71 -3.92 -1.09
C THR A 296 21.94 -4.64 -0.55
N ALA A 297 22.74 -4.01 0.32
CA ALA A 297 23.95 -4.62 0.87
C ALA A 297 23.67 -5.87 1.71
N VAL A 298 22.46 -6.00 2.26
CA VAL A 298 22.04 -7.18 3.04
C VAL A 298 22.08 -8.45 2.19
N PHE A 299 21.80 -8.36 0.89
CA PHE A 299 21.73 -9.53 0.00
C PHE A 299 23.10 -10.03 -0.48
N LEU A 300 24.14 -9.19 -0.39
CA LEU A 300 25.48 -9.48 -0.94
C LEU A 300 26.10 -10.78 -0.43
N PRO A 301 26.05 -11.13 0.88
CA PRO A 301 26.63 -12.38 1.36
C PRO A 301 26.00 -13.61 0.71
N LEU A 302 24.70 -13.59 0.43
CA LEU A 302 24.01 -14.68 -0.26
C LEU A 302 24.48 -14.77 -1.71
N LEU A 303 24.57 -13.65 -2.44
CA LEU A 303 25.10 -13.62 -3.81
C LEU A 303 26.53 -14.19 -3.89
N GLU A 304 27.42 -13.77 -2.98
CA GLU A 304 28.79 -14.28 -2.91
C GLU A 304 28.83 -15.78 -2.63
N GLY A 305 28.02 -16.25 -1.68
CA GLY A 305 27.90 -17.67 -1.37
C GLY A 305 27.39 -18.50 -2.55
N LEU A 306 26.39 -18.00 -3.29
CA LEU A 306 25.86 -18.62 -4.49
C LEU A 306 26.92 -18.67 -5.61
N ALA A 307 27.68 -17.59 -5.82
CA ALA A 307 28.72 -17.53 -6.84
C ALA A 307 29.85 -18.54 -6.60
N GLN A 308 30.15 -18.85 -5.35
CA GLN A 308 31.13 -19.86 -4.95
C GLN A 308 30.63 -21.30 -5.06
N ASN A 309 29.32 -21.51 -5.31
CA ASN A 309 28.68 -22.83 -5.38
C ASN A 309 27.88 -22.98 -6.70
N PRO A 310 28.56 -22.98 -7.87
CA PRO A 310 27.91 -22.93 -9.18
C PRO A 310 26.94 -24.10 -9.46
N GLU A 311 27.19 -25.28 -8.88
CA GLU A 311 26.30 -26.44 -9.03
C GLU A 311 24.91 -26.22 -8.39
N LEU A 312 24.85 -25.43 -7.30
CA LEU A 312 23.59 -25.13 -6.60
C LEU A 312 22.69 -24.19 -7.41
N VAL A 313 23.29 -23.31 -8.20
CA VAL A 313 22.60 -22.25 -8.95
C VAL A 313 22.25 -22.63 -10.38
N ARG A 314 22.71 -23.80 -10.86
CA ARG A 314 22.46 -24.27 -12.22
C ARG A 314 20.98 -24.24 -12.62
N HIS A 315 20.10 -24.53 -11.67
CA HIS A 315 18.65 -24.53 -11.83
C HIS A 315 18.02 -23.60 -10.79
N MET A 316 18.05 -22.30 -11.06
CA MET A 316 17.51 -21.28 -10.15
C MET A 316 16.19 -20.70 -10.67
N LEU A 317 15.19 -20.65 -9.80
CA LEU A 317 13.92 -19.96 -10.01
C LEU A 317 13.77 -18.87 -8.96
N VAL A 318 13.23 -17.74 -9.35
CA VAL A 318 12.96 -16.60 -8.45
C VAL A 318 11.49 -16.26 -8.54
N LEU A 319 10.79 -16.27 -7.42
CA LEU A 319 9.36 -15.96 -7.38
C LEU A 319 9.18 -14.47 -7.15
N THR A 320 8.41 -13.81 -8.02
CA THR A 320 8.14 -12.36 -7.96
C THR A 320 6.65 -12.06 -7.90
N SER A 321 6.30 -10.96 -7.25
CA SER A 321 4.92 -10.46 -7.13
C SER A 321 4.88 -8.94 -7.33
N ARG A 322 3.65 -8.39 -7.28
CA ARG A 322 3.44 -6.94 -7.15
C ARG A 322 4.05 -6.32 -5.89
N ASP A 323 4.47 -7.11 -4.90
CA ASP A 323 5.10 -6.59 -3.68
C ASP A 323 6.63 -6.58 -3.83
N THR A 324 7.19 -7.32 -4.82
CA THR A 324 8.63 -7.35 -5.09
C THR A 324 9.06 -5.97 -5.63
N ALA A 325 9.71 -5.17 -4.79
CA ALA A 325 10.02 -3.77 -5.13
C ALA A 325 11.44 -3.35 -4.70
N SER A 326 11.90 -2.21 -5.21
CA SER A 326 13.13 -1.52 -4.77
C SER A 326 14.36 -2.47 -4.73
N SER A 327 15.06 -2.58 -3.59
CA SER A 327 16.22 -3.47 -3.42
C SER A 327 15.93 -4.95 -3.72
N ALA A 328 14.69 -5.43 -3.53
CA ALA A 328 14.30 -6.78 -3.91
C ALA A 328 14.12 -6.93 -5.43
N MET A 329 13.61 -5.89 -6.10
CA MET A 329 13.60 -5.84 -7.56
C MET A 329 15.03 -5.88 -8.11
N PHE A 330 15.97 -5.14 -7.50
CA PHE A 330 17.39 -5.25 -7.88
C PHE A 330 17.96 -6.65 -7.63
N ALA A 331 17.59 -7.30 -6.52
CA ALA A 331 17.96 -8.71 -6.29
C ALA A 331 17.43 -9.63 -7.41
N ALA A 332 16.16 -9.49 -7.81
CA ALA A 332 15.59 -10.26 -8.92
C ALA A 332 16.34 -10.02 -10.23
N ILE A 333 16.69 -8.76 -10.53
CA ILE A 333 17.51 -8.40 -11.70
C ILE A 333 18.86 -9.12 -11.65
N THR A 334 19.59 -8.98 -10.54
CA THR A 334 20.93 -9.57 -10.37
C THR A 334 20.89 -11.09 -10.50
N LEU A 335 19.94 -11.77 -9.85
CA LEU A 335 19.78 -13.22 -9.96
C LEU A 335 19.49 -13.66 -11.40
N ARG A 336 18.66 -12.90 -12.12
CA ARG A 336 18.38 -13.18 -13.53
C ARG A 336 19.61 -12.98 -14.42
N THR A 337 20.34 -11.88 -14.24
CA THR A 337 21.43 -11.49 -15.15
C THR A 337 22.75 -12.18 -14.86
N GLU A 338 23.08 -12.39 -13.59
CA GLU A 338 24.37 -12.94 -13.16
C GLU A 338 24.29 -14.45 -12.86
N PHE A 339 23.12 -14.95 -12.44
CA PHE A 339 22.91 -16.36 -12.10
C PHE A 339 21.97 -17.08 -13.07
N HIS A 340 21.55 -16.42 -14.16
CA HIS A 340 20.67 -16.99 -15.18
C HIS A 340 19.35 -17.56 -14.63
N ALA A 341 18.89 -17.03 -13.50
CA ALA A 341 17.66 -17.47 -12.86
C ALA A 341 16.43 -17.20 -13.75
N LYS A 342 15.40 -18.02 -13.59
CA LYS A 342 14.08 -17.81 -14.22
C LYS A 342 13.12 -17.15 -13.24
N LEU A 343 12.62 -15.97 -13.61
CA LEU A 343 11.62 -15.26 -12.82
C LEU A 343 10.23 -15.88 -13.07
N VAL A 344 9.48 -16.15 -12.01
CA VAL A 344 8.15 -16.79 -12.06
C VAL A 344 7.16 -15.99 -11.22
N GLY A 345 5.96 -15.72 -11.76
CA GLY A 345 4.90 -15.04 -11.02
C GLY A 345 4.37 -13.79 -11.71
N GLU A 346 4.31 -12.67 -11.00
CA GLU A 346 3.87 -11.38 -11.53
C GLU A 346 5.06 -10.43 -11.77
N PRO A 347 4.91 -9.39 -12.60
CA PRO A 347 5.91 -8.32 -12.70
C PRO A 347 6.19 -7.65 -11.36
N THR A 348 7.43 -7.20 -11.16
CA THR A 348 7.84 -6.44 -9.96
C THR A 348 7.14 -5.09 -9.90
N ASN A 349 7.06 -4.51 -8.70
CA ASN A 349 6.62 -3.13 -8.52
C ASN A 349 7.80 -2.14 -8.62
N GLY A 350 7.55 -1.06 -9.34
CA GLY A 350 8.53 -0.03 -9.65
C GLY A 350 9.22 -0.23 -11.01
N ASP A 351 9.68 0.89 -11.55
CA ASP A 351 10.49 0.95 -12.77
C ASP A 351 11.99 0.91 -12.37
N PRO A 352 12.79 -0.01 -12.93
CA PRO A 352 14.22 -0.14 -12.63
C PRO A 352 15.07 1.12 -12.93
N ASN A 353 14.52 2.10 -13.63
CA ASN A 353 15.15 3.35 -14.00
C ASN A 353 14.53 4.57 -13.28
N LYS A 354 13.58 4.37 -12.36
CA LYS A 354 13.04 5.47 -11.56
C LYS A 354 13.97 5.80 -10.39
N PRO A 355 13.99 7.08 -9.96
CA PRO A 355 14.76 7.47 -8.79
C PRO A 355 14.33 6.71 -7.52
N GLY A 356 15.27 6.63 -6.59
CA GLY A 356 15.09 5.99 -5.29
C GLY A 356 16.02 6.59 -4.23
N ASN A 357 16.35 5.78 -3.22
CA ASN A 357 17.01 6.22 -1.98
C ASN A 357 16.24 7.37 -1.32
N ILE A 358 15.24 7.00 -0.52
CA ILE A 358 14.31 7.95 0.06
C ILE A 358 14.85 8.58 1.34
N LEU A 359 14.61 9.87 1.51
CA LEU A 359 14.81 10.58 2.77
C LEU A 359 13.50 11.21 3.24
N PRO A 360 13.27 11.28 4.57
CA PRO A 360 12.08 11.89 5.13
C PRO A 360 12.19 13.42 5.22
N LEU A 361 11.11 14.11 4.89
CA LEU A 361 10.81 15.47 5.28
C LEU A 361 9.65 15.45 6.30
N LYS A 362 9.97 15.69 7.57
CA LYS A 362 8.96 15.77 8.64
C LYS A 362 8.22 17.11 8.58
N LEU A 363 6.90 17.04 8.57
CA LEU A 363 6.01 18.20 8.53
C LEU A 363 5.62 18.58 9.98
N PRO A 364 6.08 19.74 10.49
CA PRO A 364 6.00 20.05 11.91
C PRO A 364 4.57 20.26 12.44
N ALA A 365 3.65 20.82 11.65
CA ALA A 365 2.30 21.12 12.14
C ALA A 365 1.38 19.90 12.11
N SER A 366 1.42 19.12 11.03
CA SER A 366 0.61 17.90 10.86
C SER A 366 1.23 16.66 11.50
N GLY A 367 2.55 16.65 11.72
CA GLY A 367 3.30 15.47 12.18
C GLY A 367 3.51 14.40 11.11
N LEU A 368 3.03 14.63 9.88
CA LEU A 368 3.20 13.71 8.76
C LEU A 368 4.65 13.70 8.26
N THR A 369 4.99 12.67 7.50
CA THR A 369 6.28 12.57 6.82
C THR A 369 6.05 12.45 5.33
N ALA A 370 6.65 13.35 4.55
CA ALA A 370 6.74 13.21 3.11
C ALA A 370 8.12 12.67 2.74
N TYR A 371 8.20 11.70 1.84
CA TYR A 371 9.45 11.11 1.37
C TYR A 371 9.82 11.67 0.01
N TYR A 372 11.13 11.80 -0.24
CA TYR A 372 11.68 12.27 -1.51
C TYR A 372 12.91 11.45 -1.91
N CYS A 373 13.15 11.32 -3.21
CA CYS A 373 14.29 10.59 -3.76
C CYS A 373 15.56 11.44 -3.79
N THR A 374 16.69 10.76 -3.66
CA THR A 374 18.02 11.39 -3.68
C THR A 374 18.95 10.84 -4.75
N THR A 375 18.61 9.70 -5.35
CA THR A 375 19.49 8.98 -6.28
C THR A 375 18.73 8.62 -7.55
N GLU A 376 19.33 8.93 -8.70
CA GLU A 376 18.90 8.45 -10.01
C GLU A 376 19.40 7.02 -10.24
N TYR A 377 18.56 6.19 -10.85
CA TYR A 377 18.92 4.83 -11.25
C TYR A 377 18.84 4.68 -12.76
N HIS A 378 19.77 3.92 -13.32
CA HIS A 378 19.80 3.64 -14.75
C HIS A 378 20.21 2.19 -14.98
N ASN A 379 19.29 1.41 -15.55
CA ASN A 379 19.50 0.04 -15.93
C ASN A 379 19.25 -0.14 -17.45
N PRO A 380 20.31 -0.24 -18.27
CA PRO A 380 20.19 -0.28 -19.73
C PRO A 380 19.40 -1.49 -20.25
N LEU A 381 19.29 -2.58 -19.47
CA LEU A 381 18.53 -3.77 -19.84
C LEU A 381 17.01 -3.56 -19.83
N TYR A 382 16.54 -2.49 -19.17
CA TYR A 382 15.12 -2.21 -18.97
C TYR A 382 14.73 -0.82 -19.50
N LEU A 383 15.47 -0.28 -20.47
CA LEU A 383 15.10 1.01 -21.06
C LEU A 383 13.72 0.93 -21.71
N GLY A 384 12.83 1.83 -21.30
CA GLY A 384 11.45 1.88 -21.77
C GLY A 384 10.54 0.81 -21.16
N GLN A 385 11.03 0.01 -20.21
CA GLN A 385 10.20 -0.87 -19.39
C GLN A 385 9.87 -0.17 -18.08
N ASP A 386 8.64 -0.34 -17.63
CA ASP A 386 8.14 0.26 -16.39
C ASP A 386 8.12 -0.73 -15.22
N ALA A 387 8.46 -2.01 -15.45
CA ALA A 387 8.59 -3.07 -14.45
C ALA A 387 9.59 -4.15 -14.92
N VAL A 388 10.02 -5.03 -14.02
CA VAL A 388 10.74 -6.26 -14.40
C VAL A 388 9.71 -7.36 -14.66
N PRO A 389 9.54 -7.84 -15.91
CA PRO A 389 8.60 -8.91 -16.20
C PRO A 389 9.17 -10.28 -15.78
N PRO A 390 8.30 -11.23 -15.39
CA PRO A 390 8.69 -12.61 -15.15
C PRO A 390 9.00 -13.32 -16.48
N ASP A 391 9.88 -14.32 -16.45
CA ASP A 391 10.10 -15.23 -17.58
C ASP A 391 8.92 -16.19 -17.76
N LEU A 392 8.30 -16.60 -16.64
CA LEU A 392 7.10 -17.42 -16.59
C LEU A 392 5.98 -16.67 -15.84
N PRO A 393 5.09 -15.97 -16.57
CA PRO A 393 3.97 -15.27 -15.95
C PRO A 393 2.97 -16.26 -15.34
N VAL A 394 2.69 -16.10 -14.04
CA VAL A 394 1.73 -16.91 -13.29
C VAL A 394 0.95 -15.97 -12.36
N PRO A 395 -0.25 -15.51 -12.75
CA PRO A 395 -1.06 -14.67 -11.89
C PRO A 395 -1.66 -15.51 -10.74
N THR A 396 -1.76 -14.91 -9.56
CA THR A 396 -2.54 -15.50 -8.45
C THR A 396 -3.97 -14.97 -8.51
N THR A 397 -4.95 -15.87 -8.46
CA THR A 397 -6.38 -15.50 -8.56
C THR A 397 -7.07 -15.54 -7.21
N ILE A 398 -8.24 -14.90 -7.11
CA ILE A 398 -9.10 -15.02 -5.93
C ILE A 398 -9.57 -16.46 -5.71
N GLU A 399 -9.73 -17.24 -6.77
CA GLU A 399 -10.00 -18.67 -6.71
C GLU A 399 -8.84 -19.45 -6.09
N ASP A 400 -7.58 -19.12 -6.42
CA ASP A 400 -6.40 -19.74 -5.80
C ASP A 400 -6.35 -19.44 -4.30
N PHE A 401 -6.63 -18.19 -3.91
CA PHE A 401 -6.70 -17.81 -2.50
C PHE A 401 -7.84 -18.52 -1.76
N ARG A 402 -8.98 -18.75 -2.42
CA ARG A 402 -10.15 -19.45 -1.86
C ARG A 402 -9.91 -20.94 -1.73
N ALA A 403 -9.30 -21.55 -2.75
CA ALA A 403 -8.96 -22.98 -2.78
C ALA A 403 -7.79 -23.30 -1.87
N GLY A 404 -6.99 -22.30 -1.52
CA GLY A 404 -5.69 -22.51 -0.94
C GLY A 404 -4.81 -23.27 -1.93
N VAL A 405 -4.42 -22.62 -3.03
CA VAL A 405 -3.43 -23.12 -4.00
C VAL A 405 -2.41 -22.01 -4.28
N ASP A 406 -1.11 -22.35 -4.30
CA ASP A 406 -0.04 -21.39 -4.62
C ASP A 406 0.41 -21.70 -6.05
N PRO A 407 -0.20 -21.06 -7.05
CA PRO A 407 0.06 -21.39 -8.45
C PRO A 407 1.50 -21.06 -8.85
N VAL A 408 2.12 -20.03 -8.24
CA VAL A 408 3.48 -19.59 -8.55
C VAL A 408 4.50 -20.60 -8.04
N MET A 409 4.35 -21.05 -6.79
CA MET A 409 5.18 -22.12 -6.22
C MET A 409 5.00 -23.42 -7.00
N GLN A 410 3.76 -23.82 -7.31
CA GLN A 410 3.49 -25.04 -8.08
C GLN A 410 4.17 -24.98 -9.45
N ALA A 411 4.06 -23.85 -10.16
CA ALA A 411 4.72 -23.64 -11.44
C ALA A 411 6.26 -23.76 -11.31
N ALA A 412 6.86 -23.22 -10.26
CA ALA A 412 8.30 -23.33 -10.01
C ALA A 412 8.74 -24.78 -9.70
N LEU A 413 7.94 -25.55 -8.97
CA LEU A 413 8.20 -26.95 -8.69
C LEU A 413 8.01 -27.84 -9.93
N ASP A 414 7.08 -27.49 -10.82
CA ASP A 414 6.83 -28.24 -12.05
C ASP A 414 7.76 -27.85 -13.20
N TYR A 415 8.41 -26.68 -13.12
CA TYR A 415 9.29 -26.17 -14.16
C TYR A 415 10.41 -27.16 -14.52
N LYS A 416 10.65 -27.31 -15.82
CA LYS A 416 11.70 -28.15 -16.39
C LYS A 416 12.71 -27.27 -17.10
N PHE A 417 13.93 -27.22 -16.57
CA PHE A 417 15.06 -26.61 -17.24
C PHE A 417 15.39 -27.40 -18.51
N GLN A 418 15.62 -26.69 -19.61
CA GLN A 418 15.96 -27.26 -20.92
C GLN A 418 17.47 -27.44 -21.08
#